data_AF-A0A6V7K230-F1
#
_entry.id   AF-A0A6V7K230-F1
#
_cell.length_a   1.000
_cell.length_b   1.000
_cell.length_c   1.000
_cell.angle_alpha   90.00
_cell.angle_beta   90.00
_cell.angle_gamma   90.00
#
_symmetry.space_group_name_H-M   'P 1'
#
loop_
_entity.id
_entity.type
_entity.pdbx_description
1 polymer ?
#
loop_
_entity_poly.entity_id
_entity_poly.type
_entity_poly.pdbx_seq_one_letter_code
_entity_poly.pdbx_strand_id
1 'polypeptide(L)' 'DLTEKTTHLVAIKPGTAKVNTAKKNAKIKIVNPDWLWSCAERWERVEERLFPLTSK' A
#
# COMPACT_ATOMS: atom_id res chain seq x y z
N ASP A 1 12.29 -5.18 7.18
CA ASP A 1 12.42 -4.34 5.98
C ASP A 1 11.48 -4.74 4.87
N LEU A 2 11.43 -3.92 3.80
CA LEU A 2 10.85 -4.32 2.52
C LEU A 2 11.76 -5.36 1.89
N THR A 3 11.21 -6.54 1.61
CA THR A 3 11.93 -7.65 0.96
C THR A 3 11.47 -7.79 -0.48
N GLU A 4 12.19 -8.57 -1.29
CA GLU A 4 11.80 -8.87 -2.68
C GLU A 4 10.42 -9.54 -2.79
N LYS A 5 9.96 -10.19 -1.71
CA LYS A 5 8.65 -10.83 -1.63
C LYS A 5 7.52 -9.86 -1.28
N THR A 6 7.85 -8.62 -0.90
CA THR A 6 6.86 -7.63 -0.48
C THR A 6 6.12 -7.09 -1.71
N THR A 7 4.80 -7.28 -1.75
CA THR A 7 3.95 -6.81 -2.85
C THR A 7 3.19 -5.52 -2.52
N HIS A 8 2.85 -5.32 -1.25
CA HIS A 8 2.06 -4.19 -0.78
C HIS A 8 2.73 -3.53 0.42
N LEU A 9 2.77 -2.20 0.41
CA LEU A 9 3.09 -1.39 1.57
C LEU A 9 1.82 -0.65 1.99
N VAL A 10 1.29 -1.02 3.15
CA VAL A 10 0.17 -0.32 3.80
C VAL A 10 0.73 0.79 4.67
N ALA A 11 0.29 2.03 4.47
CA ALA A 11 0.77 3.19 5.21
C ALA A 11 -0.34 4.22 5.43
N ILE A 12 -0.18 5.09 6.45
CA ILE A 12 -1.10 6.21 6.71
C ILE A 12 -0.47 7.55 6.29
N LYS A 13 0.83 7.71 6.54
CA LYS A 13 1.56 8.96 6.25
C LYS A 13 2.53 8.78 5.10
N PRO A 14 2.59 9.72 4.13
CA PRO A 14 3.67 9.77 3.17
C PRO A 14 5.00 10.13 3.86
N GLY A 15 6.12 9.94 3.16
CA GLY A 15 7.43 10.43 3.59
C GLY A 15 8.17 9.58 4.63
N THR A 16 7.58 8.47 5.10
CA THR A 16 8.30 7.53 5.96
C THR A 16 9.40 6.80 5.19
N ALA A 17 10.43 6.33 5.89
CA ALA A 17 11.54 5.60 5.27
C ALA A 17 11.06 4.43 4.40
N LYS A 18 10.08 3.65 4.88
CA LYS A 18 9.50 2.53 4.11
C LYS A 18 8.73 3.00 2.88
N VAL A 19 7.96 4.10 2.96
CA VAL A 19 7.26 4.66 1.79
C VAL A 19 8.24 5.16 0.74
N ASN A 20 9.31 5.84 1.17
CA ASN A 20 10.33 6.34 0.24
C ASN A 20 11.10 5.19 -0.44
N THR A 21 11.39 4.11 0.29
CA THR A 21 12.00 2.90 -0.30
C THR A 21 11.04 2.19 -1.24
N ALA A 22 9.76 2.03 -0.88
CA ALA A 22 8.76 1.40 -1.74
C ALA A 22 8.52 2.19 -3.04
N LYS A 23 8.55 3.53 -3.00
CA LYS A 23 8.42 4.37 -4.21
C LYS A 23 9.50 4.10 -5.26
N LYS A 24 10.69 3.64 -4.84
CA LYS A 24 11.78 3.26 -5.75
C LYS A 24 11.53 1.92 -6.45
N ASN A 25 10.55 1.13 -5.99
CA ASN A 25 10.23 -0.17 -6.53
C ASN A 25 8.80 -0.20 -7.09
N ALA A 26 8.67 -0.11 -8.41
CA ALA A 26 7.38 -0.10 -9.10
C ALA A 26 6.52 -1.37 -8.90
N LYS A 27 7.12 -2.47 -8.41
CA LYS A 27 6.40 -3.71 -8.08
C LYS A 27 5.57 -3.57 -6.79
N ILE A 28 5.99 -2.68 -5.87
CA ILE A 28 5.33 -2.51 -4.58
C ILE A 28 4.17 -1.53 -4.74
N LYS A 29 2.96 -1.97 -4.40
CA LYS A 29 1.78 -1.10 -4.35
C LYS A 29 1.72 -0.40 -3.00
N ILE A 30 1.62 0.93 -3.04
CA ILE A 30 1.52 1.75 -1.82
C ILE A 30 0.05 2.11 -1.65
N VAL A 31 -0.55 1.61 -0.57
CA VAL A 31 -1.99 1.76 -0.28
C VAL A 31 -2.23 2.29 1.12
N ASN A 32 -3.40 2.89 1.33
CA ASN A 32 -3.88 3.21 2.67
C ASN A 32 -4.46 1.96 3.37
N PRO A 33 -4.75 2.00 4.70
CA PRO A 33 -5.30 0.85 5.42
C PRO A 33 -6.68 0.39 4.94
N ASP A 34 -7.47 1.28 4.34
CA ASP A 34 -8.83 0.99 3.88
C ASP A 34 -8.85 -0.07 2.77
N TRP A 35 -7.74 -0.23 2.03
CA TRP A 35 -7.58 -1.33 1.07
C TRP A 35 -7.69 -2.70 1.74
N LEU A 36 -7.02 -2.87 2.89
CA LEU A 36 -7.01 -4.15 3.60
C LEU A 36 -8.38 -4.46 4.19
N TRP A 37 -9.07 -3.43 4.70
CA TRP A 37 -10.45 -3.57 5.20
C TRP A 37 -11.42 -3.91 4.08
N SER A 38 -11.33 -3.22 2.95
CA SER A 38 -12.17 -3.49 1.79
C SER A 38 -11.95 -4.90 1.23
N CYS A 39 -10.71 -5.40 1.25
CA CYS A 39 -10.43 -6.79 0.89
C CYS A 39 -11.12 -7.78 1.83
N ALA A 40 -11.06 -7.52 3.14
CA ALA A 40 -11.63 -8.40 4.15
C ALA A 40 -13.17 -8.41 4.11
N GLU A 41 -13.80 -7.26 3.90
CA GLU A 41 -15.26 -7.14 3.83
C GLU A 41 -15.83 -7.82 2.59
N ARG A 42 -15.17 -7.65 1.44
CA ARG A 42 -15.64 -8.17 0.15
C ARG A 42 -15.15 -9.59 -0.15
N TRP A 43 -14.24 -10.12 0.67
CA TRP A 43 -13.58 -11.40 0.43
C TRP A 43 -12.91 -11.48 -0.96
N GLU A 44 -12.34 -10.36 -1.40
CA GLU A 44 -11.75 -10.21 -2.73
C GLU A 44 -10.51 -9.31 -2.66
N ARG A 45 -9.52 -9.55 -3.54
CA ARG A 45 -8.42 -8.60 -3.73
C ARG A 45 -8.90 -7.39 -4.55
N VAL A 46 -9.37 -6.35 -3.86
CA VAL A 46 -9.84 -5.12 -4.51
C VAL A 46 -8.70 -4.31 -5.14
N GLU A 47 -9.04 -3.47 -6.11
CA GLU A 47 -8.07 -2.68 -6.88
C GLU A 47 -7.32 -1.67 -5.99
N GLU A 48 -5.98 -1.75 -5.96
CA GLU A 48 -5.13 -0.95 -5.08
C GLU A 48 -5.19 0.56 -5.42
N ARG A 49 -5.49 0.90 -6.67
CA ARG A 49 -5.56 2.30 -7.16
C ARG A 49 -6.71 3.10 -6.54
N LEU A 50 -7.74 2.42 -6.03
CA LEU A 50 -8.87 3.04 -5.33
C LEU A 50 -8.49 3.52 -3.93
N PHE A 51 -7.34 3.08 -3.42
CA PHE A 51 -6.88 3.31 -2.06
C PHE A 51 -5.51 3.99 -2.03
N PRO A 52 -5.33 5.13 -2.73
CA PRO A 52 -4.04 5.77 -2.80
C PRO A 52 -3.64 6.30 -1.42
N LEU A 53 -2.33 6.24 -1.13
CA LEU A 53 -1.75 6.95 0.00
C LEU A 53 -1.75 8.47 -0.28
N THR A 54 -2.92 9.09 -0.11
CA THR A 54 -3.11 10.54 -0.21
C THR A 54 -2.83 11.18 1.15
N SER A 55 -2.09 12.29 1.15
CA SER A 55 -2.18 13.22 2.26
C SER A 55 -3.49 13.97 2.07
N LYS A 56 -4.38 13.96 3.06
CA LYS A 56 -5.30 15.08 3.19
C LYS A 56 -4.50 16.37 3.38
#